data_AF-A0A7K5KBX1-F1
#
_entry.id   AF-A0A7K5KBX1-F1
#
_cell.length_a   1.000
_cell.length_b   1.000
_cell.length_c   1.000
_cell.angle_alpha   90.00
_cell.angle_beta   90.00
_cell.angle_gamma   90.00
#
_symmetry.space_group_name_H-M   'P 1'
#
loop_
_entity.id
_entity.type
_entity.pdbx_description
1 polymer ?
#
loop_
_entity_poly.entity_id
_entity_poly.type
_entity_poly.pdbx_seq_one_letter_code
_entity_poly.pdbx_strand_id
1 'polypeptide(L)'
;TPKKLVNSVSGCADDALAGLVSCNPGLRLLQGHRVILRDDLSAIRDRVALLSGGGSGHEPAHAGYVGKGMLTGVVAGAVFTSPSVGSVLAAIRVLARAGAVGILLIVKNYTGDRLNFGMALERARSEGADVRMVVVGDDCAFAAPGKAGRRGICGTVLIHKVAGALAEAGAGLDEIVEKVTAASKAMGTLGLSLSPCSIPGSKPSFQLAEDEMELGLGIHGEAGVRRMKVLPADEAVETMLKHMTDPSNASHISLTPGCSVVLMVNNLGGLSCLELGIVAGAAVSRLGECGISWDPISWLWTLWNDLPWLLDPAESRGIRVARALVGTFMTALEMAGVSLTLMVVDEELLQLIDAKTTAMAWPNVPMGPATTRREEVPAPRDVPGKPMDEIGTGPGVAQVERVLERVCSTLLDIQDKLNQLDRAAGDGDCGHTHARAAQAIREWMRSQPPPAIPSQLLSCLADLLLEKMGGSSGVLYGLFLTAAARSLRGRSDPAAWADAVDSGIDAMQRSVRGAVGSQSPQESQPQFPCIQHRYGGAAPGDRTMLDSLCAAAKALHSLRVPGTNPLQVLKAAVQSADVAAEATKHMEAGAGRASYIRSSRLEHPDPGAVAVAAVLGAVLE
;
A
#
# COMPACT_ATOMS: atom_id res chain seq x y z
N THR A 1 -4.35 -17.95 20.10
CA THR A 1 -4.40 -18.34 18.68
C THR A 1 -4.80 -17.12 17.86
N PRO A 2 -4.25 -16.96 16.66
CA PRO A 2 -4.60 -15.86 15.77
C PRO A 2 -6.07 -15.95 15.38
N LYS A 3 -6.72 -14.79 15.26
CA LYS A 3 -8.14 -14.68 14.95
C LYS A 3 -8.35 -14.90 13.46
N LYS A 4 -9.28 -15.78 13.08
CA LYS A 4 -9.61 -16.12 11.69
C LYS A 4 -11.13 -16.09 11.52
N LEU A 5 -11.60 -15.60 10.37
CA LEU A 5 -13.02 -15.66 9.99
C LEU A 5 -13.29 -17.01 9.33
N VAL A 6 -13.57 -18.04 10.14
CA VAL A 6 -13.91 -19.40 9.68
C VAL A 6 -15.05 -19.97 10.51
N ASN A 7 -15.95 -20.77 9.91
CA ASN A 7 -17.03 -21.43 10.63
C ASN A 7 -16.49 -22.61 11.48
N SER A 8 -15.55 -23.36 10.93
CA SER A 8 -14.86 -24.45 11.62
C SER A 8 -13.44 -24.62 11.09
N VAL A 9 -12.54 -25.15 11.93
CA VAL A 9 -11.14 -25.41 11.54
C VAL A 9 -11.07 -26.48 10.44
N SER A 10 -11.80 -27.58 10.59
CA SER A 10 -11.76 -28.71 9.66
C SER A 10 -12.45 -28.45 8.32
N GLY A 11 -13.50 -27.62 8.32
CA GLY A 11 -14.33 -27.32 7.14
C GLY A 11 -13.89 -26.09 6.35
N CYS A 12 -12.87 -25.34 6.79
CA CYS A 12 -12.53 -24.06 6.16
C CYS A 12 -12.17 -24.16 4.67
N ALA A 13 -11.51 -25.24 4.24
CA ALA A 13 -11.22 -25.49 2.83
C ALA A 13 -12.49 -25.78 2.02
N ASP A 14 -13.45 -26.51 2.59
CA ASP A 14 -14.72 -26.83 1.92
C ASP A 14 -15.59 -25.58 1.79
N ASP A 15 -15.71 -24.79 2.88
CA ASP A 15 -16.44 -23.53 2.89
C ASP A 15 -15.87 -22.52 1.87
N ALA A 16 -14.53 -22.44 1.76
CA ALA A 16 -13.87 -21.56 0.80
C ALA A 16 -14.16 -21.96 -0.66
N LEU A 17 -14.12 -23.25 -0.99
CA LEU A 17 -14.46 -23.73 -2.34
C LEU A 17 -15.94 -23.55 -2.65
N ALA A 18 -16.83 -23.78 -1.67
CA ALA A 18 -18.27 -23.57 -1.82
C ALA A 18 -18.59 -22.08 -2.07
N GLY A 19 -17.95 -21.17 -1.33
CA GLY A 19 -18.04 -19.73 -1.55
C GLY A 19 -17.55 -19.34 -2.95
N LEU A 20 -16.40 -19.89 -3.37
CA LEU A 20 -15.85 -19.63 -4.70
C LEU A 20 -16.81 -20.04 -5.82
N VAL A 21 -17.38 -21.25 -5.75
CA VAL A 21 -18.37 -21.73 -6.74
C VAL A 21 -19.65 -20.91 -6.71
N SER A 22 -20.12 -20.51 -5.52
CA SER A 22 -21.34 -19.68 -5.38
C SER A 22 -21.19 -18.31 -6.01
N CYS A 23 -19.98 -17.73 -5.97
CA CYS A 23 -19.70 -16.43 -6.57
C CYS A 23 -19.34 -16.50 -8.07
N ASN A 24 -19.09 -17.70 -8.62
CA ASN A 24 -18.59 -17.87 -9.98
C ASN A 24 -19.40 -18.92 -10.75
N PRO A 25 -20.41 -18.49 -11.54
CA PRO A 25 -21.27 -19.38 -12.29
C PRO A 25 -20.56 -20.29 -13.30
N GLY A 26 -19.34 -19.96 -13.71
CA GLY A 26 -18.51 -20.79 -14.60
C GLY A 26 -17.78 -21.95 -13.92
N LEU A 27 -17.97 -22.15 -12.61
CA LEU A 27 -17.28 -23.17 -11.82
C LEU A 27 -18.28 -24.21 -11.27
N ARG A 28 -17.82 -25.45 -11.09
CA ARG A 28 -18.58 -26.54 -10.46
C ARG A 28 -17.71 -27.27 -9.44
N LEU A 29 -18.31 -27.63 -8.31
CA LEU A 29 -17.70 -28.52 -7.32
C LEU A 29 -18.03 -29.98 -7.68
N LEU A 30 -17.03 -30.84 -7.73
CA LEU A 30 -17.23 -32.28 -7.92
C LEU A 30 -17.80 -32.90 -6.64
N GLN A 31 -18.95 -33.56 -6.75
CA GLN A 31 -19.62 -34.15 -5.60
C GLN A 31 -18.69 -35.12 -4.83
N GLY A 32 -18.58 -34.93 -3.51
CA GLY A 32 -17.76 -35.78 -2.63
C GLY A 32 -16.26 -35.49 -2.67
N HIS A 33 -15.82 -34.51 -3.46
CA HIS A 33 -14.40 -34.17 -3.61
C HIS A 33 -14.17 -32.66 -3.52
N ARG A 34 -13.05 -32.26 -2.93
CA ARG A 34 -12.52 -30.88 -3.01
C ARG A 34 -11.92 -30.60 -4.38
N VAL A 35 -12.73 -30.72 -5.42
CA VAL A 35 -12.31 -30.53 -6.81
C VAL A 35 -13.22 -29.51 -7.45
N ILE A 36 -12.62 -28.43 -7.96
CA ILE A 36 -13.32 -27.44 -8.78
C ILE A 36 -12.98 -27.71 -10.24
N LEU A 37 -14.00 -27.68 -11.08
CA LEU A 37 -13.91 -27.83 -12.53
C LEU A 37 -14.59 -26.64 -13.20
N ARG A 38 -14.20 -26.34 -14.44
CA ARG A 38 -15.00 -25.50 -15.33
C ARG A 38 -16.38 -26.13 -15.53
N ASP A 39 -17.41 -25.29 -15.69
CA ASP A 39 -18.76 -25.78 -15.96
C ASP A 39 -18.97 -26.23 -17.41
N ASP A 40 -18.18 -25.69 -18.34
CA ASP A 40 -18.22 -25.96 -19.77
C ASP A 40 -17.35 -27.15 -20.19
N LEU A 41 -17.38 -28.28 -19.45
CA LEU A 41 -16.55 -29.45 -19.74
C LEU A 41 -16.72 -30.00 -21.17
N SER A 42 -17.86 -29.76 -21.84
CA SER A 42 -18.01 -30.13 -23.26
C SER A 42 -17.03 -29.40 -24.19
N ALA A 43 -16.58 -28.20 -23.81
CA ALA A 43 -15.64 -27.38 -24.59
C ALA A 43 -14.19 -27.91 -24.56
N ILE A 44 -13.90 -28.89 -23.69
CA ILE A 44 -12.56 -29.53 -23.62
C ILE A 44 -12.46 -30.77 -24.51
N ARG A 45 -13.55 -31.18 -25.16
CA ARG A 45 -13.53 -32.29 -26.11
C ARG A 45 -12.48 -32.02 -27.19
N ASP A 46 -11.68 -33.04 -27.49
CA ASP A 46 -10.61 -32.98 -28.48
C ASP A 46 -9.50 -31.96 -28.15
N ARG A 47 -9.42 -31.52 -26.88
CA ARG A 47 -8.35 -30.63 -26.38
C ARG A 47 -7.64 -31.24 -25.18
N VAL A 48 -6.47 -30.70 -24.87
CA VAL A 48 -5.72 -31.03 -23.65
C VAL A 48 -6.40 -30.36 -22.46
N ALA A 49 -6.65 -31.13 -21.40
CA ALA A 49 -7.17 -30.60 -20.15
C ALA A 49 -6.05 -30.42 -19.12
N LEU A 50 -6.16 -29.36 -18.32
CA LEU A 50 -5.13 -28.96 -17.36
C LEU A 50 -5.65 -29.08 -15.94
N LEU A 51 -4.93 -29.85 -15.11
CA LEU A 51 -5.19 -29.96 -13.68
C LEU A 51 -4.00 -29.44 -12.88
N SER A 52 -4.29 -28.70 -11.81
CA SER A 52 -3.31 -28.39 -10.78
C SER A 52 -3.92 -28.61 -9.39
N GLY A 53 -3.19 -28.28 -8.33
CA GLY A 53 -3.67 -28.47 -6.98
C GLY A 53 -2.59 -28.46 -5.91
N GLY A 54 -2.99 -28.93 -4.73
CA GLY A 54 -2.16 -28.95 -3.53
C GLY A 54 -2.99 -28.61 -2.29
N GLY A 55 -2.31 -28.32 -1.19
CA GLY A 55 -2.98 -27.81 0.02
C GLY A 55 -3.70 -26.49 -0.22
N SER A 56 -4.78 -26.27 0.53
CA SER A 56 -5.47 -24.97 0.61
C SER A 56 -4.65 -23.96 1.43
N GLY A 57 -5.05 -22.69 1.42
CA GLY A 57 -4.35 -21.61 2.12
C GLY A 57 -3.39 -20.80 1.26
N HIS A 58 -3.47 -20.99 -0.06
CA HIS A 58 -2.70 -20.24 -1.06
C HIS A 58 -3.59 -19.45 -2.02
N GLU A 59 -4.87 -19.30 -1.68
CA GLU A 59 -5.87 -18.65 -2.51
C GLU A 59 -5.37 -17.25 -2.94
N PRO A 60 -5.53 -16.86 -4.22
CA PRO A 60 -6.37 -17.52 -5.22
C PRO A 60 -5.76 -18.79 -5.85
N ALA A 61 -4.50 -19.12 -5.58
CA ALA A 61 -3.92 -20.36 -6.07
C ALA A 61 -4.56 -21.58 -5.39
N HIS A 62 -5.09 -22.56 -6.11
CA HIS A 62 -5.13 -22.64 -7.58
C HIS A 62 -6.52 -22.36 -8.16
N ALA A 63 -7.57 -22.42 -7.35
CA ALA A 63 -8.94 -22.48 -7.82
C ALA A 63 -9.40 -21.20 -8.54
N GLY A 64 -8.82 -20.03 -8.21
CA GLY A 64 -9.08 -18.78 -8.93
C GLY A 64 -8.57 -18.77 -10.37
N TYR A 65 -7.72 -19.72 -10.75
CA TYR A 65 -7.14 -19.86 -12.09
C TYR A 65 -7.87 -20.88 -12.97
N VAL A 66 -9.02 -21.39 -12.52
CA VAL A 66 -9.89 -22.25 -13.33
C VAL A 66 -10.69 -21.38 -14.31
N GLY A 67 -10.56 -21.66 -15.61
CA GLY A 67 -11.23 -20.89 -16.66
C GLY A 67 -10.65 -21.16 -18.05
N LYS A 68 -11.33 -20.65 -19.08
CA LYS A 68 -10.85 -20.71 -20.47
C LYS A 68 -9.49 -20.02 -20.58
N GLY A 69 -8.52 -20.63 -21.27
CA GLY A 69 -7.16 -20.10 -21.39
C GLY A 69 -6.27 -20.23 -20.15
N MET A 70 -6.71 -20.95 -19.10
CA MET A 70 -5.93 -21.35 -17.91
C MET A 70 -6.32 -22.78 -17.49
N LEU A 71 -6.51 -23.07 -16.18
CA LEU A 71 -6.75 -24.43 -15.70
C LEU A 71 -8.16 -24.93 -16.08
N THR A 72 -8.27 -26.22 -16.38
CA THR A 72 -9.56 -26.90 -16.53
C THR A 72 -10.17 -27.26 -15.19
N GLY A 73 -9.33 -27.58 -14.21
CA GLY A 73 -9.76 -27.89 -12.86
C GLY A 73 -8.63 -27.88 -11.84
N VAL A 74 -9.01 -27.91 -10.57
CA VAL A 74 -8.11 -27.87 -9.42
C VAL A 74 -8.53 -28.89 -8.39
N VAL A 75 -7.55 -29.57 -7.81
CA VAL A 75 -7.72 -30.52 -6.71
C VAL A 75 -7.14 -29.91 -5.43
N ALA A 76 -8.00 -29.54 -4.49
CA ALA A 76 -7.61 -28.92 -3.23
C ALA A 76 -7.55 -29.96 -2.09
N GLY A 77 -6.53 -29.87 -1.26
CA GLY A 77 -6.38 -30.68 -0.05
C GLY A 77 -6.96 -29.99 1.19
N ALA A 78 -6.42 -30.32 2.37
CA ALA A 78 -6.65 -29.49 3.55
C ALA A 78 -5.65 -28.32 3.55
N VAL A 79 -5.77 -27.39 4.51
CA VAL A 79 -4.82 -26.27 4.62
C VAL A 79 -3.38 -26.82 4.73
N PHE A 80 -2.52 -26.39 3.80
CA PHE A 80 -1.12 -26.80 3.66
C PHE A 80 -0.88 -28.31 3.55
N THR A 81 -1.90 -29.09 3.19
CA THR A 81 -1.80 -30.55 3.05
C THR A 81 -2.24 -30.97 1.66
N SER A 82 -1.39 -31.74 0.97
CA SER A 82 -1.66 -32.28 -0.36
C SER A 82 -3.02 -33.01 -0.45
N PRO A 83 -3.76 -32.91 -1.57
CA PRO A 83 -4.99 -33.67 -1.77
C PRO A 83 -4.75 -35.17 -1.83
N SER A 84 -5.80 -35.95 -1.54
CA SER A 84 -5.73 -37.41 -1.64
C SER A 84 -5.61 -37.89 -3.09
N VAL A 85 -4.95 -39.03 -3.29
CA VAL A 85 -4.90 -39.76 -4.57
C VAL A 85 -6.30 -39.94 -5.16
N GLY A 86 -7.28 -40.28 -4.33
CA GLY A 86 -8.66 -40.51 -4.76
C GLY A 86 -9.31 -39.28 -5.38
N SER A 87 -9.10 -38.09 -4.81
CA SER A 87 -9.63 -36.84 -5.36
C SER A 87 -8.94 -36.46 -6.67
N VAL A 88 -7.61 -36.65 -6.78
CA VAL A 88 -6.88 -36.38 -8.02
C VAL A 88 -7.36 -37.32 -9.14
N LEU A 89 -7.46 -38.62 -8.84
CA LEU A 89 -7.94 -39.62 -9.79
C LEU A 89 -9.39 -39.38 -10.22
N ALA A 90 -10.27 -38.93 -9.30
CA ALA A 90 -11.63 -38.56 -9.63
C ALA A 90 -11.69 -37.40 -10.63
N ALA A 91 -10.88 -36.36 -10.44
CA ALA A 91 -10.78 -35.24 -11.38
C ALA A 91 -10.32 -35.72 -12.77
N ILE A 92 -9.25 -36.53 -12.83
CA ILE A 92 -8.74 -37.08 -14.09
C ILE A 92 -9.81 -37.88 -14.84
N ARG A 93 -10.54 -38.75 -14.14
CA ARG A 93 -11.61 -39.57 -14.73
C ARG A 93 -12.75 -38.73 -15.29
N VAL A 94 -13.12 -37.64 -14.61
CA VAL A 94 -14.16 -36.72 -15.10
C VAL A 94 -13.72 -36.07 -16.41
N LEU A 95 -12.47 -35.60 -16.49
CA LEU A 95 -11.95 -34.96 -17.70
C LEU A 95 -11.79 -35.95 -18.87
N ALA A 96 -11.31 -37.17 -18.60
CA ALA A 96 -11.22 -38.22 -19.61
C ALA A 96 -12.61 -38.57 -20.17
N ARG A 97 -13.63 -38.70 -19.32
CA ARG A 97 -15.02 -38.95 -19.74
C ARG A 97 -15.64 -37.77 -20.51
N ALA A 98 -15.20 -36.54 -20.24
CA ALA A 98 -15.61 -35.36 -21.00
C ALA A 98 -14.99 -35.30 -22.41
N GLY A 99 -14.04 -36.18 -22.73
CA GLY A 99 -13.43 -36.30 -24.06
C GLY A 99 -12.13 -35.51 -24.23
N ALA A 100 -11.42 -35.21 -23.14
CA ALA A 100 -10.07 -34.66 -23.24
C ALA A 100 -9.13 -35.65 -23.95
N VAL A 101 -8.38 -35.18 -24.94
CA VAL A 101 -7.42 -36.02 -25.70
C VAL A 101 -6.10 -36.27 -24.96
N GLY A 102 -5.87 -35.49 -23.89
CA GLY A 102 -4.73 -35.62 -23.01
C GLY A 102 -4.91 -34.78 -21.75
N ILE A 103 -4.27 -35.15 -20.65
CA ILE A 103 -4.39 -34.45 -19.37
C ILE A 103 -3.00 -34.11 -18.84
N LEU A 104 -2.75 -32.83 -18.59
CA LEU A 104 -1.52 -32.36 -17.95
C LEU A 104 -1.76 -32.04 -16.47
N LEU A 105 -1.01 -32.70 -15.60
CA LEU A 105 -0.92 -32.37 -14.17
C LEU A 105 0.23 -31.36 -13.96
N ILE A 106 -0.09 -30.14 -13.54
CA ILE A 106 0.89 -29.11 -13.17
C ILE A 106 1.02 -29.12 -11.65
N VAL A 107 2.15 -29.62 -11.14
CA VAL A 107 2.32 -29.96 -9.72
C VAL A 107 3.46 -29.14 -9.11
N LYS A 108 3.20 -28.45 -7.99
CA LYS A 108 4.25 -27.76 -7.24
C LYS A 108 5.24 -28.79 -6.66
N ASN A 109 6.54 -28.48 -6.63
CA ASN A 109 7.55 -29.41 -6.13
C ASN A 109 7.54 -29.53 -4.59
N TYR A 110 6.51 -30.20 -4.07
CA TYR A 110 6.39 -30.65 -2.69
C TYR A 110 6.22 -32.16 -2.67
N THR A 111 6.85 -32.83 -1.70
CA THR A 111 6.86 -34.30 -1.64
C THR A 111 5.46 -34.90 -1.60
N GLY A 112 4.57 -34.35 -0.77
CA GLY A 112 3.18 -34.80 -0.70
C GLY A 112 2.45 -34.68 -2.04
N ASP A 113 2.60 -33.52 -2.71
CA ASP A 113 1.98 -33.26 -4.00
C ASP A 113 2.51 -34.21 -5.09
N ARG A 114 3.83 -34.38 -5.18
CA ARG A 114 4.45 -35.30 -6.15
C ARG A 114 3.99 -36.74 -5.98
N LEU A 115 3.92 -37.23 -4.75
CA LEU A 115 3.52 -38.61 -4.48
C LEU A 115 2.03 -38.83 -4.76
N ASN A 116 1.16 -37.92 -4.29
CA ASN A 116 -0.29 -38.08 -4.48
C ASN A 116 -0.71 -37.93 -5.95
N PHE A 117 -0.20 -36.91 -6.64
CA PHE A 117 -0.50 -36.72 -8.07
C PHE A 117 0.16 -37.79 -8.93
N GLY A 118 1.40 -38.19 -8.62
CA GLY A 118 2.10 -39.27 -9.33
C GLY A 118 1.37 -40.61 -9.22
N MET A 119 0.91 -40.98 -8.03
CA MET A 119 0.14 -42.22 -7.83
C MET A 119 -1.21 -42.17 -8.57
N ALA A 120 -1.89 -41.02 -8.59
CA ALA A 120 -3.13 -40.85 -9.33
C ALA A 120 -2.90 -40.93 -10.85
N LEU A 121 -1.80 -40.36 -11.34
CA LEU A 121 -1.37 -40.44 -12.74
C LEU A 121 -1.12 -41.89 -13.16
N GLU A 122 -0.35 -42.66 -12.38
CA GLU A 122 -0.06 -44.06 -12.71
C GLU A 122 -1.34 -44.90 -12.78
N ARG A 123 -2.28 -44.65 -11.84
CA ARG A 123 -3.57 -45.33 -11.84
C ARG A 123 -4.45 -44.92 -13.03
N ALA A 124 -4.48 -43.65 -13.39
CA ALA A 124 -5.20 -43.17 -14.57
C ALA A 124 -4.64 -43.73 -15.88
N ARG A 125 -3.31 -43.84 -16.01
CA ARG A 125 -2.66 -44.48 -17.16
C ARG A 125 -3.02 -45.96 -17.26
N SER A 126 -3.09 -46.66 -16.13
CA SER A 126 -3.57 -48.06 -16.10
C SER A 126 -5.03 -48.22 -16.53
N GLU A 127 -5.83 -47.13 -16.42
CA GLU A 127 -7.21 -47.04 -16.88
C GLU A 127 -7.33 -46.56 -18.34
N GLY A 128 -6.20 -46.35 -19.03
CA GLY A 128 -6.15 -45.98 -20.45
C GLY A 128 -6.18 -44.48 -20.73
N ALA A 129 -6.11 -43.61 -19.72
CA ALA A 129 -6.04 -42.16 -19.93
C ALA A 129 -4.61 -41.71 -20.26
N ASP A 130 -4.46 -40.83 -21.26
CA ASP A 130 -3.17 -40.21 -21.56
C ASP A 130 -2.92 -39.02 -20.62
N VAL A 131 -2.06 -39.24 -19.63
CA VAL A 131 -1.74 -38.26 -18.58
C VAL A 131 -0.24 -37.99 -18.55
N ARG A 132 0.15 -36.73 -18.42
CA ARG A 132 1.53 -36.28 -18.17
C ARG A 132 1.57 -35.43 -16.90
N MET A 133 2.74 -35.29 -16.31
CA MET A 133 2.96 -34.45 -15.13
C MET A 133 4.19 -33.59 -15.33
N VAL A 134 4.04 -32.30 -15.08
CA VAL A 134 5.14 -31.34 -14.97
C VAL A 134 5.24 -30.89 -13.53
N VAL A 135 6.46 -30.97 -12.99
CA VAL A 135 6.76 -30.53 -11.62
C VAL A 135 7.42 -29.16 -11.70
N VAL A 136 6.81 -28.15 -11.07
CA VAL A 136 7.31 -26.77 -11.03
C VAL A 136 8.14 -26.56 -9.77
N GLY A 137 9.39 -26.14 -9.94
CA GLY A 137 10.33 -25.82 -8.86
C GLY A 137 11.06 -24.53 -9.16
N ASP A 138 10.39 -23.40 -8.92
CA ASP A 138 10.85 -22.05 -9.25
C ASP A 138 11.53 -21.32 -8.09
N ASP A 139 11.50 -21.84 -6.86
CA ASP A 139 12.10 -21.16 -5.72
C ASP A 139 13.65 -21.06 -5.78
N CYS A 140 14.18 -19.86 -5.61
CA CYS A 140 15.60 -19.49 -5.65
C CYS A 140 16.24 -19.37 -4.26
N ALA A 141 15.55 -19.76 -3.19
CA ALA A 141 16.05 -19.61 -1.83
C ALA A 141 17.37 -20.38 -1.60
N PHE A 142 17.49 -21.61 -2.09
CA PHE A 142 18.53 -22.55 -1.63
C PHE A 142 19.86 -22.46 -2.41
N ALA A 143 20.96 -22.16 -1.71
CA ALA A 143 22.31 -22.13 -2.26
C ALA A 143 22.81 -23.49 -2.78
N ALA A 144 22.31 -24.61 -2.24
CA ALA A 144 22.60 -25.96 -2.70
C ALA A 144 21.31 -26.81 -2.74
N PRO A 145 21.02 -27.53 -3.85
CA PRO A 145 19.80 -28.32 -3.95
C PRO A 145 19.89 -29.57 -3.04
N GLY A 146 18.95 -29.68 -2.11
CA GLY A 146 18.69 -30.94 -1.42
C GLY A 146 18.08 -32.00 -2.35
N LYS A 147 17.92 -33.23 -1.86
CA LYS A 147 17.34 -34.35 -2.65
C LYS A 147 15.94 -34.05 -3.22
N ALA A 148 15.17 -33.16 -2.58
CA ALA A 148 13.83 -32.78 -3.02
C ALA A 148 13.83 -31.77 -4.20
N GLY A 149 14.93 -31.06 -4.44
CA GLY A 149 15.01 -29.95 -5.39
C GLY A 149 14.42 -28.64 -4.85
N ARG A 150 14.20 -27.67 -5.75
CA ARG A 150 13.62 -26.34 -5.47
C ARG A 150 12.13 -26.43 -5.17
N ARG A 151 11.59 -25.68 -4.20
CA ARG A 151 10.14 -25.61 -3.93
C ARG A 151 9.40 -25.02 -5.14
N GLY A 152 8.15 -25.43 -5.35
CA GLY A 152 7.26 -24.82 -6.35
C GLY A 152 6.37 -23.77 -5.69
N ILE A 153 6.52 -22.50 -6.06
CA ILE A 153 5.83 -21.36 -5.47
C ILE A 153 5.14 -20.52 -6.55
N CYS A 154 5.15 -19.20 -6.44
CA CYS A 154 4.30 -18.30 -7.22
C CYS A 154 4.47 -18.41 -8.75
N GLY A 155 5.66 -18.75 -9.25
CA GLY A 155 5.90 -18.94 -10.68
C GLY A 155 5.05 -20.05 -11.31
N THR A 156 4.50 -20.96 -10.49
CA THR A 156 3.52 -21.96 -10.94
C THR A 156 2.30 -21.32 -11.62
N VAL A 157 1.89 -20.11 -11.21
CA VAL A 157 0.76 -19.39 -11.80
C VAL A 157 1.06 -18.96 -13.25
N LEU A 158 2.30 -18.55 -13.54
CA LEU A 158 2.72 -18.27 -14.92
C LEU A 158 2.69 -19.53 -15.78
N ILE A 159 3.05 -20.69 -15.21
CA ILE A 159 2.95 -21.97 -15.92
C ILE A 159 1.51 -22.36 -16.22
N HIS A 160 0.56 -22.12 -15.30
CA HIS A 160 -0.87 -22.29 -15.61
C HIS A 160 -1.29 -21.43 -16.79
N LYS A 161 -0.79 -20.19 -16.85
CA LYS A 161 -1.13 -19.25 -17.91
C LYS A 161 -0.64 -19.73 -19.26
N VAL A 162 0.64 -20.08 -19.35
CA VAL A 162 1.30 -20.54 -20.58
C VAL A 162 0.66 -21.84 -21.06
N ALA A 163 0.49 -22.82 -20.16
CA ALA A 163 -0.14 -24.09 -20.49
C ALA A 163 -1.58 -23.90 -20.99
N GLY A 164 -2.34 -23.04 -20.31
CA GLY A 164 -3.74 -22.75 -20.64
C GLY A 164 -3.91 -22.07 -21.99
N ALA A 165 -3.04 -21.12 -22.31
CA ALA A 165 -3.03 -20.47 -23.61
C ALA A 165 -2.73 -21.45 -24.74
N LEU A 166 -1.73 -22.33 -24.56
CA LEU A 166 -1.39 -23.38 -25.54
C LEU A 166 -2.53 -24.39 -25.71
N ALA A 167 -3.12 -24.87 -24.61
CA ALA A 167 -4.26 -25.80 -24.65
C ALA A 167 -5.48 -25.17 -25.35
N GLU A 168 -5.72 -23.88 -25.13
CA GLU A 168 -6.80 -23.14 -25.80
C GLU A 168 -6.53 -22.91 -27.29
N ALA A 169 -5.26 -22.77 -27.68
CA ALA A 169 -4.82 -22.71 -29.06
C ALA A 169 -4.85 -24.08 -29.78
N GLY A 170 -5.11 -25.17 -29.04
CA GLY A 170 -5.20 -26.53 -29.59
C GLY A 170 -3.87 -27.28 -29.68
N ALA A 171 -2.84 -26.82 -28.96
CA ALA A 171 -1.55 -27.52 -28.89
C ALA A 171 -1.68 -28.94 -28.31
N GLY A 172 -0.84 -29.84 -28.80
CA GLY A 172 -0.80 -31.24 -28.34
C GLY A 172 -0.21 -31.39 -26.93
N LEU A 173 -0.50 -32.50 -26.25
CA LEU A 173 -0.04 -32.72 -24.87
C LEU A 173 1.49 -32.68 -24.73
N ASP A 174 2.22 -33.33 -25.63
CA ASP A 174 3.69 -33.38 -25.58
C ASP A 174 4.31 -32.00 -25.87
N GLU A 175 3.74 -31.23 -26.80
CA GLU A 175 4.16 -29.85 -27.10
C GLU A 175 3.97 -28.94 -25.88
N ILE A 176 2.81 -29.02 -25.22
CA ILE A 176 2.55 -28.26 -23.99
C ILE A 176 3.58 -28.63 -22.93
N VAL A 177 3.83 -29.93 -22.70
CA VAL A 177 4.82 -30.42 -21.72
C VAL A 177 6.21 -29.87 -22.01
N GLU A 178 6.64 -29.89 -23.27
CA GLU A 178 7.94 -29.36 -23.69
C GLU A 178 8.06 -27.86 -23.38
N LYS A 179 7.12 -27.06 -23.89
CA LYS A 179 7.11 -25.60 -23.73
C LYS A 179 7.06 -25.17 -22.26
N VAL A 180 6.18 -25.76 -21.45
CA VAL A 180 6.06 -25.39 -20.04
C VAL A 180 7.25 -25.86 -19.21
N THR A 181 7.87 -26.98 -19.57
CA THR A 181 9.10 -27.45 -18.92
C THR A 181 10.27 -26.52 -19.22
N ALA A 182 10.39 -26.02 -20.45
CA ALA A 182 11.38 -25.01 -20.83
C ALA A 182 11.14 -23.69 -20.09
N ALA A 183 9.92 -23.16 -20.12
CA ALA A 183 9.54 -21.94 -19.39
C ALA A 183 9.79 -22.07 -17.88
N SER A 184 9.55 -23.24 -17.29
CA SER A 184 9.80 -23.47 -15.86
C SER A 184 11.26 -23.44 -15.46
N LYS A 185 12.18 -23.74 -16.39
CA LYS A 185 13.63 -23.65 -16.14
C LYS A 185 14.15 -22.22 -16.30
N ALA A 186 13.48 -21.41 -17.12
CA ALA A 186 13.81 -20.01 -17.38
C ALA A 186 13.18 -19.04 -16.36
N MET A 187 12.81 -19.52 -15.17
CA MET A 187 12.23 -18.68 -14.12
C MET A 187 12.79 -18.95 -12.72
N GLY A 188 12.63 -17.95 -11.87
CA GLY A 188 13.04 -17.95 -10.49
C GLY A 188 12.11 -17.11 -9.63
N THR A 189 11.85 -17.55 -8.40
CA THR A 189 11.04 -16.84 -7.42
C THR A 189 11.75 -16.80 -6.08
N LEU A 190 11.68 -15.67 -5.37
CA LEU A 190 12.16 -15.58 -3.99
C LEU A 190 11.15 -14.81 -3.13
N GLY A 191 10.87 -15.34 -1.94
CA GLY A 191 10.01 -14.70 -0.94
C GLY A 191 10.78 -13.91 0.11
N LEU A 192 10.12 -12.95 0.73
CA LEU A 192 10.56 -12.21 1.92
C LEU A 192 9.35 -11.99 2.83
N SER A 193 9.48 -12.32 4.11
CA SER A 193 8.37 -12.25 5.07
C SER A 193 8.70 -11.38 6.28
N LEU A 194 7.75 -10.53 6.68
CA LEU A 194 7.78 -9.70 7.88
C LEU A 194 7.06 -10.37 9.07
N SER A 195 6.22 -11.37 8.81
CA SER A 195 5.51 -12.10 9.85
C SER A 195 5.23 -13.55 9.43
N PRO A 196 5.03 -14.46 10.40
CA PRO A 196 4.55 -15.81 10.13
C PRO A 196 3.08 -15.83 9.68
N CYS A 197 2.68 -16.95 9.08
CA CYS A 197 1.27 -17.28 8.90
C CYS A 197 0.78 -18.23 9.98
N SER A 198 -0.53 -18.44 10.02
CA SER A 198 -1.13 -19.34 11.00
C SER A 198 -2.25 -20.17 10.40
N ILE A 199 -2.07 -21.48 10.43
CA ILE A 199 -3.12 -22.45 10.09
C ILE A 199 -4.29 -22.24 11.06
N PRO A 200 -5.56 -22.22 10.59
CA PRO A 200 -6.72 -22.13 11.47
C PRO A 200 -6.65 -23.17 12.60
N GLY A 201 -6.86 -22.71 13.85
CA GLY A 201 -6.76 -23.58 15.04
C GLY A 201 -5.34 -23.79 15.59
N SER A 202 -4.30 -23.31 14.91
CA SER A 202 -2.89 -23.48 15.31
C SER A 202 -2.26 -22.18 15.82
N LYS A 203 -1.08 -22.30 16.43
CA LYS A 203 -0.19 -21.16 16.71
C LYS A 203 0.51 -20.71 15.41
N PRO A 204 1.14 -19.52 15.38
CA PRO A 204 1.96 -19.08 14.26
C PRO A 204 3.00 -20.15 13.85
N SER A 205 3.27 -20.27 12.55
CA SER A 205 4.15 -21.30 11.97
C SER A 205 5.60 -21.21 12.45
N PHE A 206 6.07 -20.01 12.75
CA PHE A 206 7.38 -19.70 13.34
C PHE A 206 7.29 -18.38 14.13
N GLN A 207 8.42 -17.93 14.68
CA GLN A 207 8.54 -16.66 15.40
C GLN A 207 9.61 -15.79 14.73
N LEU A 208 9.30 -14.49 14.59
CA LEU A 208 10.22 -13.41 14.24
C LEU A 208 10.08 -12.31 15.29
N ALA A 209 11.17 -11.63 15.62
CA ALA A 209 11.10 -10.42 16.42
C ALA A 209 10.43 -9.28 15.62
N GLU A 210 9.96 -8.23 16.31
CA GLU A 210 9.27 -7.09 15.68
C GLU A 210 10.11 -6.35 14.64
N ASP A 211 11.44 -6.39 14.79
CA ASP A 211 12.40 -5.74 13.90
C ASP A 211 13.11 -6.73 12.97
N GLU A 212 12.59 -7.96 12.82
CA GLU A 212 13.14 -9.00 11.95
C GLU A 212 12.26 -9.29 10.72
N MET A 213 12.93 -9.70 9.65
CA MET A 213 12.33 -10.27 8.44
C MET A 213 13.10 -11.53 8.01
N GLU A 214 12.46 -12.40 7.24
CA GLU A 214 13.04 -13.67 6.79
C GLU A 214 13.01 -13.82 5.26
N LEU A 215 14.20 -14.00 4.67
CA LEU A 215 14.41 -14.16 3.23
C LEU A 215 14.31 -15.64 2.83
N GLY A 216 13.64 -15.90 1.72
CA GLY A 216 13.48 -17.22 1.12
C GLY A 216 12.52 -18.12 1.87
N LEU A 217 11.56 -17.56 2.60
CA LEU A 217 10.57 -18.34 3.35
C LEU A 217 9.59 -19.06 2.41
N GLY A 218 9.20 -20.29 2.77
CA GLY A 218 8.29 -21.11 1.96
C GLY A 218 6.82 -20.80 2.19
N ILE A 219 5.98 -21.11 1.20
CA ILE A 219 4.54 -20.79 1.24
C ILE A 219 3.75 -21.53 2.34
N HIS A 220 4.31 -22.55 2.99
CA HIS A 220 3.68 -23.23 4.13
C HIS A 220 4.30 -22.85 5.48
N GLY A 221 5.14 -21.80 5.51
CA GLY A 221 5.86 -21.39 6.71
C GLY A 221 7.20 -22.11 6.92
N GLU A 222 7.72 -22.82 5.92
CA GLU A 222 9.01 -23.48 6.01
C GLU A 222 10.14 -22.46 6.09
N ALA A 223 11.11 -22.69 6.98
CA ALA A 223 12.23 -21.79 7.23
C ALA A 223 12.90 -21.34 5.91
N GLY A 224 13.23 -20.04 5.88
CA GLY A 224 13.99 -19.43 4.81
C GLY A 224 15.47 -19.67 4.95
N VAL A 225 16.25 -18.93 4.15
CA VAL A 225 17.70 -19.03 4.14
C VAL A 225 18.39 -18.03 5.06
N ARG A 226 17.69 -16.96 5.46
CA ARG A 226 18.30 -15.92 6.29
C ARG A 226 17.26 -15.10 7.03
N ARG A 227 17.43 -14.96 8.35
CA ARG A 227 16.77 -13.92 9.15
C ARG A 227 17.66 -12.69 9.21
N MET A 228 17.06 -11.51 9.14
CA MET A 228 17.77 -10.24 9.15
C MET A 228 16.88 -9.14 9.74
N LYS A 229 17.46 -7.98 10.04
CA LYS A 229 16.67 -6.83 10.44
C LYS A 229 15.81 -6.34 9.28
N VAL A 230 14.66 -5.76 9.59
CA VAL A 230 13.81 -5.11 8.59
C VAL A 230 14.63 -4.03 7.87
N LEU A 231 14.68 -4.11 6.55
CA LEU A 231 15.37 -3.15 5.69
C LEU A 231 14.35 -2.20 5.03
N PRO A 232 14.78 -1.01 4.59
CA PRO A 232 14.03 -0.22 3.63
C PRO A 232 13.68 -1.05 2.38
N ALA A 233 12.53 -0.77 1.76
CA ALA A 233 12.01 -1.57 0.65
C ALA A 233 12.99 -1.71 -0.53
N ASP A 234 13.70 -0.63 -0.89
CA ASP A 234 14.69 -0.64 -1.97
C ASP A 234 15.85 -1.61 -1.69
N GLU A 235 16.36 -1.62 -0.46
CA GLU A 235 17.45 -2.51 -0.02
C GLU A 235 16.98 -3.96 0.11
N ALA A 236 15.75 -4.16 0.58
CA ALA A 236 15.14 -5.48 0.67
C ALA A 236 14.99 -6.12 -0.73
N VAL A 237 14.48 -5.36 -1.70
CA VAL A 237 14.34 -5.81 -3.10
C VAL A 237 15.70 -6.05 -3.74
N GLU A 238 16.67 -5.18 -3.53
CA GLU A 238 18.04 -5.38 -4.01
C GLU A 238 18.65 -6.66 -3.45
N THR A 239 18.44 -6.94 -2.15
CA THR A 239 18.86 -8.19 -1.50
C THR A 239 18.22 -9.41 -2.15
N MET A 240 16.92 -9.35 -2.44
CA MET A 240 16.20 -10.44 -3.10
C MET A 240 16.75 -10.69 -4.51
N LEU A 241 16.89 -9.66 -5.33
CA LEU A 241 17.36 -9.77 -6.71
C LEU A 241 18.81 -10.28 -6.76
N LYS A 242 19.71 -9.73 -5.94
CA LYS A 242 21.09 -10.20 -5.84
C LYS A 242 21.14 -11.69 -5.50
N HIS A 243 20.35 -12.14 -4.53
CA HIS A 243 20.29 -13.57 -4.16
C HIS A 243 19.74 -14.44 -5.30
N MET A 244 18.72 -13.97 -6.02
CA MET A 244 18.12 -14.69 -7.15
C MET A 244 19.08 -14.82 -8.33
N THR A 245 19.96 -13.85 -8.55
CA THR A 245 20.84 -13.80 -9.74
C THR A 245 22.30 -14.17 -9.45
N ASP A 246 22.66 -14.45 -8.20
CA ASP A 246 24.03 -14.79 -7.81
C ASP A 246 24.45 -16.14 -8.44
N PRO A 247 25.45 -16.18 -9.35
CA PRO A 247 25.88 -17.42 -9.99
C PRO A 247 26.41 -18.49 -9.01
N SER A 248 26.80 -18.10 -7.78
CA SER A 248 27.22 -19.02 -6.74
C SER A 248 26.05 -19.76 -6.07
N ASN A 249 24.83 -19.25 -6.21
CA ASN A 249 23.61 -19.89 -5.74
C ASN A 249 23.17 -20.95 -6.76
N ALA A 250 23.14 -22.23 -6.39
CA ALA A 250 22.75 -23.29 -7.32
C ALA A 250 21.29 -23.21 -7.84
N SER A 251 20.44 -22.40 -7.20
CA SER A 251 19.06 -22.14 -7.62
C SER A 251 18.87 -20.82 -8.35
N HIS A 252 19.96 -20.13 -8.73
CA HIS A 252 19.89 -18.83 -9.39
C HIS A 252 19.19 -18.86 -10.75
N ILE A 253 18.68 -17.70 -11.16
CA ILE A 253 18.24 -17.42 -12.51
C ILE A 253 19.35 -16.65 -13.24
N SER A 254 19.71 -17.11 -14.44
CA SER A 254 20.68 -16.41 -15.27
C SER A 254 19.97 -15.29 -16.05
N LEU A 255 20.32 -14.04 -15.76
CA LEU A 255 19.86 -12.87 -16.50
C LEU A 255 21.03 -12.28 -17.29
N THR A 256 20.80 -12.00 -18.58
CA THR A 256 21.79 -11.37 -19.44
C THR A 256 21.33 -9.95 -19.77
N PRO A 257 22.24 -8.96 -19.83
CA PRO A 257 21.95 -7.62 -20.33
C PRO A 257 21.11 -7.65 -21.61
N GLY A 258 20.03 -6.87 -21.65
CA GLY A 258 19.10 -6.79 -22.78
C GLY A 258 18.05 -7.91 -22.88
N CYS A 259 18.06 -8.92 -21.99
CA CYS A 259 16.98 -9.90 -21.98
C CYS A 259 15.67 -9.28 -21.49
N SER A 260 14.55 -9.89 -21.91
CA SER A 260 13.22 -9.47 -21.49
C SER A 260 12.68 -10.43 -20.42
N VAL A 261 12.04 -9.88 -19.39
CA VAL A 261 11.43 -10.64 -18.31
C VAL A 261 9.98 -10.25 -18.07
N VAL A 262 9.17 -11.22 -17.66
CA VAL A 262 7.93 -10.96 -16.92
C VAL A 262 8.27 -10.93 -15.43
N LEU A 263 7.96 -9.82 -14.78
CA LEU A 263 8.07 -9.62 -13.33
C LEU A 263 6.69 -9.84 -12.70
N MET A 264 6.61 -10.70 -11.69
CA MET A 264 5.44 -10.83 -10.82
C MET A 264 5.81 -10.51 -9.37
N VAL A 265 5.21 -9.45 -8.84
CA VAL A 265 5.29 -9.01 -7.45
C VAL A 265 4.05 -9.52 -6.73
N ASN A 266 4.23 -10.61 -5.99
CA ASN A 266 3.17 -11.36 -5.36
C ASN A 266 3.08 -11.07 -3.86
N ASN A 267 1.88 -10.74 -3.39
CA ASN A 267 1.56 -10.64 -1.97
C ASN A 267 1.39 -12.03 -1.36
N LEU A 268 2.11 -12.31 -0.26
CA LEU A 268 1.93 -13.55 0.51
C LEU A 268 0.67 -13.53 1.40
N GLY A 269 -0.03 -12.40 1.47
CA GLY A 269 -1.37 -12.28 2.01
C GLY A 269 -1.58 -11.06 2.90
N GLY A 270 -0.56 -10.68 3.67
CA GLY A 270 -0.67 -9.67 4.73
C GLY A 270 -0.16 -8.26 4.38
N LEU A 271 0.37 -8.01 3.18
CA LEU A 271 0.81 -6.66 2.80
C LEU A 271 -0.33 -5.80 2.25
N SER A 272 -0.24 -4.48 2.46
CA SER A 272 -1.13 -3.49 1.84
C SER A 272 -0.78 -3.24 0.37
N CYS A 273 -1.74 -2.72 -0.40
CA CYS A 273 -1.49 -2.29 -1.79
C CYS A 273 -0.46 -1.16 -1.88
N LEU A 274 -0.35 -0.32 -0.83
CA LEU A 274 0.66 0.73 -0.73
C LEU A 274 2.07 0.11 -0.72
N GLU A 275 2.30 -0.88 0.13
CA GLU A 275 3.59 -1.58 0.22
C GLU A 275 3.94 -2.31 -1.08
N LEU A 276 2.96 -2.99 -1.71
CA LEU A 276 3.17 -3.64 -3.01
C LEU A 276 3.58 -2.65 -4.10
N GLY A 277 3.01 -1.45 -4.11
CA GLY A 277 3.37 -0.39 -5.06
C GLY A 277 4.83 0.07 -4.89
N ILE A 278 5.28 0.22 -3.64
CA ILE A 278 6.67 0.57 -3.32
C ILE A 278 7.62 -0.55 -3.79
N VAL A 279 7.33 -1.80 -3.44
CA VAL A 279 8.17 -2.95 -3.83
C VAL A 279 8.21 -3.13 -5.34
N ALA A 280 7.10 -2.93 -6.04
CA ALA A 280 7.06 -3.00 -7.50
C ALA A 280 7.92 -1.90 -8.16
N GLY A 281 7.83 -0.67 -7.68
CA GLY A 281 8.68 0.43 -8.14
C GLY A 281 10.17 0.13 -7.94
N ALA A 282 10.54 -0.36 -6.76
CA ALA A 282 11.90 -0.77 -6.45
C ALA A 282 12.39 -1.89 -7.39
N ALA A 283 11.57 -2.93 -7.61
CA ALA A 283 11.94 -4.07 -8.45
C ALA A 283 12.15 -3.67 -9.92
N VAL A 284 11.27 -2.82 -10.47
CA VAL A 284 11.41 -2.29 -11.83
C VAL A 284 12.68 -1.44 -11.96
N SER A 285 12.95 -0.54 -11.00
CA SER A 285 14.18 0.28 -11.00
C SER A 285 15.43 -0.58 -10.99
N ARG A 286 15.53 -1.53 -10.05
CA ARG A 286 16.73 -2.37 -9.87
C ARG A 286 16.99 -3.28 -11.07
N LEU A 287 15.95 -3.83 -11.70
CA LEU A 287 16.10 -4.64 -12.91
C LEU A 287 16.60 -3.80 -14.10
N GLY A 288 16.13 -2.55 -14.24
CA GLY A 288 16.62 -1.63 -15.26
C GLY A 288 18.10 -1.25 -15.07
N GLU A 289 18.58 -1.25 -13.83
CA GLU A 289 19.98 -1.00 -13.48
C GLU A 289 20.88 -2.26 -13.60
N CYS A 290 20.30 -3.46 -13.54
CA CYS A 290 21.04 -4.73 -13.63
C CYS A 290 21.74 -4.88 -15.00
N GLY A 291 23.08 -4.94 -15.01
CA GLY A 291 23.89 -5.05 -16.23
C GLY A 291 24.71 -3.79 -16.54
N ILE A 292 24.49 -2.70 -15.80
CA ILE A 292 25.39 -1.55 -15.78
C ILE A 292 26.57 -1.93 -14.88
N SER A 293 27.70 -2.31 -15.46
CA SER A 293 28.93 -2.45 -14.68
C SER A 293 29.22 -1.10 -14.01
N TRP A 294 29.32 -1.09 -12.68
CA TRP A 294 29.80 0.06 -11.90
C TRP A 294 31.26 0.33 -12.26
N ASP A 295 31.49 1.04 -13.35
CA ASP A 295 32.79 1.62 -13.70
C ASP A 295 33.01 2.86 -12.80
N PRO A 296 34.18 3.07 -12.14
CA PRO A 296 34.35 4.09 -11.09
C PRO A 296 34.26 5.56 -11.53
N ILE A 297 33.86 5.83 -12.77
CA ILE A 297 33.79 7.17 -13.39
C ILE A 297 32.33 7.70 -13.37
N SER A 298 31.54 7.34 -12.35
CA SER A 298 30.09 7.62 -12.31
C SER A 298 29.70 9.10 -12.17
N TRP A 299 30.62 9.99 -11.81
CA TRP A 299 30.33 11.43 -11.71
C TRP A 299 30.12 12.12 -13.08
N LEU A 300 30.59 11.53 -14.18
CA LEU A 300 30.33 12.03 -15.53
C LEU A 300 28.92 11.67 -16.04
N TRP A 301 28.27 10.65 -15.46
CA TRP A 301 26.92 10.24 -15.84
C TRP A 301 25.83 11.20 -15.33
N THR A 302 26.04 11.78 -14.14
CA THR A 302 25.14 12.81 -13.58
C THR A 302 25.06 14.05 -14.47
N LEU A 303 26.11 14.32 -15.27
CA LEU A 303 26.16 15.43 -16.23
C LEU A 303 25.47 15.12 -17.57
N TRP A 304 25.16 13.85 -17.87
CA TRP A 304 24.52 13.45 -19.14
C TRP A 304 23.02 13.18 -19.07
N ASN A 305 22.44 13.02 -17.87
CA ASN A 305 21.00 12.85 -17.68
C ASN A 305 20.16 14.11 -18.01
N ASP A 306 20.79 15.26 -18.25
CA ASP A 306 20.11 16.51 -18.62
C ASP A 306 19.84 16.66 -20.14
N LEU A 307 20.04 15.61 -20.95
CA LEU A 307 19.81 15.65 -22.41
C LEU A 307 18.61 14.76 -22.84
N PRO A 308 17.41 15.35 -23.07
CA PRO A 308 16.15 14.61 -23.22
C PRO A 308 15.88 13.90 -24.57
N TRP A 309 16.84 13.81 -25.50
CA TRP A 309 16.56 13.40 -26.89
C TRP A 309 17.39 12.22 -27.43
N LEU A 310 18.23 11.57 -26.62
CA LEU A 310 18.88 10.31 -26.99
C LEU A 310 18.12 9.15 -26.32
N LEU A 311 17.88 8.05 -27.07
CA LEU A 311 17.45 6.77 -26.49
C LEU A 311 18.35 6.46 -25.29
N ASP A 312 17.76 6.20 -24.12
CA ASP A 312 18.54 6.00 -22.89
C ASP A 312 19.46 4.77 -23.06
N PRO A 313 20.79 4.95 -23.05
CA PRO A 313 21.72 3.84 -23.15
C PRO A 313 21.54 2.83 -22.00
N ALA A 314 20.99 3.24 -20.84
CA ALA A 314 20.75 2.36 -19.68
C ALA A 314 19.62 1.36 -19.95
N GLU A 315 18.49 1.78 -20.53
CA GLU A 315 17.40 0.87 -20.92
C GLU A 315 17.83 -0.10 -22.03
N SER A 316 18.79 0.27 -22.87
CA SER A 316 19.34 -0.62 -23.91
C SER A 316 20.37 -1.64 -23.38
N ARG A 317 20.78 -1.53 -22.11
CA ARG A 317 21.82 -2.38 -21.47
C ARG A 317 21.34 -3.11 -20.21
N GLY A 318 20.24 -2.67 -19.59
CA GLY A 318 19.62 -3.31 -18.43
C GLY A 318 18.75 -4.53 -18.76
N ILE A 319 18.06 -5.08 -17.75
CA ILE A 319 17.02 -6.10 -17.97
C ILE A 319 15.69 -5.41 -18.29
N ARG A 320 15.06 -5.79 -19.41
CA ARG A 320 13.78 -5.20 -19.83
C ARG A 320 12.61 -5.89 -19.14
N VAL A 321 11.86 -5.17 -18.31
CA VAL A 321 10.62 -5.68 -17.72
C VAL A 321 9.48 -5.55 -18.73
N ALA A 322 9.26 -6.61 -19.52
CA ALA A 322 8.24 -6.64 -20.58
C ALA A 322 6.82 -6.58 -20.02
N ARG A 323 6.57 -7.20 -18.86
CA ARG A 323 5.33 -7.08 -18.09
C ARG A 323 5.63 -7.03 -16.62
N ALA A 324 4.88 -6.21 -15.88
CA ALA A 324 4.89 -6.19 -14.43
C ALA A 324 3.48 -6.54 -13.91
N LEU A 325 3.37 -7.66 -13.20
CA LEU A 325 2.14 -8.11 -12.55
C LEU A 325 2.29 -7.85 -11.06
N VAL A 326 1.41 -7.03 -10.48
CA VAL A 326 1.46 -6.67 -9.05
C VAL A 326 0.13 -7.02 -8.41
N GLY A 327 0.15 -7.85 -7.37
CA GLY A 327 -1.09 -8.31 -6.75
C GLY A 327 -0.92 -9.53 -5.87
N THR A 328 -2.03 -10.23 -5.64
CA THR A 328 -2.09 -11.44 -4.81
C THR A 328 -2.36 -12.63 -5.69
N PHE A 329 -1.34 -13.46 -5.94
CA PHE A 329 -1.39 -14.55 -6.90
C PHE A 329 -1.29 -15.93 -6.24
N MET A 330 -0.42 -16.07 -5.25
CA MET A 330 -0.26 -17.27 -4.44
C MET A 330 0.12 -16.86 -3.02
N THR A 331 -0.83 -16.99 -2.10
CA THR A 331 -0.64 -16.57 -0.71
C THR A 331 0.02 -17.65 0.14
N ALA A 332 0.35 -17.28 1.37
CA ALA A 332 0.62 -18.16 2.49
C ALA A 332 -0.30 -17.71 3.64
N LEU A 333 -1.62 -17.88 3.46
CA LEU A 333 -2.66 -17.36 4.36
C LEU A 333 -2.52 -15.84 4.59
N GLU A 334 -2.28 -15.41 5.83
CA GLU A 334 -2.17 -14.00 6.24
C GLU A 334 -0.72 -13.50 6.32
N MET A 335 0.26 -14.28 5.84
CA MET A 335 1.67 -13.92 5.91
C MET A 335 1.93 -12.52 5.35
N ALA A 336 2.36 -11.58 6.20
CA ALA A 336 2.82 -10.29 5.72
C ALA A 336 4.19 -10.50 5.06
N GLY A 337 4.22 -10.44 3.73
CA GLY A 337 5.41 -10.66 2.94
C GLY A 337 5.13 -10.58 1.45
N VAL A 338 6.20 -10.59 0.66
CA VAL A 338 6.18 -10.47 -0.79
C VAL A 338 7.05 -11.54 -1.41
N SER A 339 6.72 -11.99 -2.63
CA SER A 339 7.66 -12.75 -3.46
C SER A 339 7.82 -12.09 -4.82
N LEU A 340 9.05 -12.10 -5.33
CA LEU A 340 9.37 -11.66 -6.69
C LEU A 340 9.58 -12.90 -7.55
N THR A 341 8.83 -13.02 -8.65
CA THR A 341 9.07 -14.00 -9.71
C THR A 341 9.60 -13.29 -10.95
N LEU A 342 10.68 -13.82 -11.52
CA LEU A 342 11.23 -13.42 -12.80
C LEU A 342 11.13 -14.60 -13.76
N MET A 343 10.51 -14.39 -14.92
CA MET A 343 10.49 -15.36 -16.02
C MET A 343 11.12 -14.70 -17.24
N VAL A 344 12.21 -15.27 -17.76
CA VAL A 344 12.81 -14.81 -19.02
C VAL A 344 11.88 -15.17 -20.17
N VAL A 345 11.54 -14.19 -21.00
CA VAL A 345 10.56 -14.33 -22.08
C VAL A 345 11.11 -13.89 -23.43
N ASP A 346 10.64 -14.58 -24.46
CA ASP A 346 10.66 -14.12 -25.85
C ASP A 346 9.25 -13.65 -26.26
N GLU A 347 9.10 -13.23 -27.52
CA GLU A 347 7.81 -12.75 -28.05
C GLU A 347 6.72 -13.82 -28.06
N GLU A 348 7.07 -15.10 -28.28
CA GLU A 348 6.10 -16.20 -28.27
C GLU A 348 5.54 -16.39 -26.86
N LEU A 349 6.42 -16.47 -25.85
CA LEU A 349 6.01 -16.65 -24.46
C LEU A 349 5.22 -15.43 -23.96
N LEU A 350 5.61 -14.23 -24.39
CA LEU A 350 4.88 -13.00 -24.06
C LEU A 350 3.44 -13.01 -24.62
N GLN A 351 3.24 -13.47 -25.86
CA GLN A 351 1.90 -13.62 -26.44
C GLN A 351 1.04 -14.62 -25.66
N LEU A 352 1.63 -15.71 -25.14
CA LEU A 352 0.90 -16.68 -24.31
C LEU A 352 0.49 -16.09 -22.95
N ILE A 353 1.36 -15.25 -22.35
CA ILE A 353 1.05 -14.50 -21.13
C ILE A 353 -0.09 -13.49 -21.38
N ASP A 354 -0.08 -12.80 -22.51
CA ASP A 354 -1.07 -11.80 -22.89
C ASP A 354 -2.40 -12.38 -23.41
N ALA A 355 -2.43 -13.69 -23.72
CA ALA A 355 -3.62 -14.36 -24.23
C ALA A 355 -4.83 -14.15 -23.29
N LYS A 356 -6.04 -14.01 -23.84
CA LYS A 356 -7.24 -13.80 -23.00
C LYS A 356 -7.56 -15.04 -22.16
N THR A 357 -8.11 -14.82 -20.98
CA THR A 357 -8.63 -15.89 -20.10
C THR A 357 -9.90 -15.46 -19.39
N THR A 358 -10.71 -16.42 -18.98
CA THR A 358 -11.88 -16.20 -18.11
C THR A 358 -11.59 -16.55 -16.64
N ALA A 359 -10.36 -16.94 -16.31
CA ALA A 359 -9.96 -17.19 -14.92
C ALA A 359 -10.04 -15.90 -14.11
N MET A 360 -10.81 -15.90 -13.03
CA MET A 360 -11.14 -14.69 -12.27
C MET A 360 -9.94 -14.04 -11.57
N ALA A 361 -8.92 -14.83 -11.24
CA ALA A 361 -7.76 -14.35 -10.49
C ALA A 361 -6.59 -13.93 -11.38
N TRP A 362 -6.68 -14.12 -12.70
CA TRP A 362 -5.67 -13.58 -13.61
C TRP A 362 -5.89 -12.06 -13.77
N PRO A 363 -4.87 -11.23 -13.54
CA PRO A 363 -5.04 -9.79 -13.53
C PRO A 363 -5.22 -9.24 -14.94
N ASN A 364 -5.74 -8.02 -15.04
CA ASN A 364 -5.63 -7.25 -16.27
C ASN A 364 -4.17 -6.80 -16.43
N VAL A 365 -3.41 -7.51 -17.25
CA VAL A 365 -2.00 -7.22 -17.50
C VAL A 365 -1.88 -6.03 -18.46
N PRO A 366 -1.19 -4.93 -18.09
CA PRO A 366 -0.87 -3.86 -19.04
C PRO A 366 0.00 -4.40 -20.19
N MET A 367 -0.37 -4.10 -21.43
CA MET A 367 0.31 -4.60 -22.64
C MET A 367 1.64 -3.88 -22.96
N GLY A 368 2.04 -2.92 -22.13
CA GLY A 368 3.28 -2.15 -22.28
C GLY A 368 4.40 -2.65 -21.36
N PRO A 369 5.67 -2.42 -21.72
CA PRO A 369 6.79 -2.62 -20.78
C PRO A 369 6.66 -1.68 -19.59
N ALA A 370 7.13 -2.12 -18.43
CA ALA A 370 7.30 -1.23 -17.28
C ALA A 370 8.54 -0.35 -17.52
N THR A 371 8.44 0.94 -17.18
CA THR A 371 9.52 1.92 -17.37
C THR A 371 10.04 2.42 -16.03
N THR A 372 11.33 2.71 -15.97
CA THR A 372 11.94 3.41 -14.82
C THR A 372 11.69 4.92 -14.87
N ARG A 373 11.37 5.44 -16.07
CA ARG A 373 11.00 6.84 -16.28
C ARG A 373 9.70 7.18 -15.56
N ARG A 374 9.78 8.18 -14.68
CA ARG A 374 8.61 8.87 -14.15
C ARG A 374 8.14 9.87 -15.20
N GLU A 375 7.08 9.53 -15.91
CA GLU A 375 6.41 10.48 -16.79
C GLU A 375 5.58 11.44 -15.92
N GLU A 376 6.12 12.64 -15.71
CA GLU A 376 5.46 13.69 -14.94
C GLU A 376 4.81 14.71 -15.86
N VAL A 377 3.57 15.09 -15.53
CA VAL A 377 2.89 16.22 -16.18
C VAL A 377 3.23 17.47 -15.36
N PRO A 378 3.80 18.52 -15.97
CA PRO A 378 4.17 19.72 -15.23
C PRO A 378 2.93 20.37 -14.61
N ALA A 379 3.03 20.75 -13.34
CA ALA A 379 1.98 21.50 -12.67
C ALA A 379 1.76 22.86 -13.38
N PRO A 380 0.51 23.34 -13.47
CA PRO A 380 0.24 24.71 -13.89
C PRO A 380 1.05 25.67 -13.00
N ARG A 381 1.67 26.69 -13.62
CA ARG A 381 2.35 27.73 -12.85
C ARG A 381 1.30 28.61 -12.18
N ASP A 382 1.40 28.77 -10.87
CA ASP A 382 0.61 29.76 -10.16
C ASP A 382 0.98 31.17 -10.64
N VAL A 383 -0.02 32.06 -10.65
CA VAL A 383 0.21 33.47 -10.93
C VAL A 383 1.06 34.02 -9.78
N PRO A 384 2.18 34.73 -10.05
CA PRO A 384 2.99 35.32 -8.99
C PRO A 384 2.08 36.14 -8.06
N GLY A 385 2.09 35.80 -6.77
CA GLY A 385 1.44 36.61 -5.75
C GLY A 385 1.95 38.05 -5.82
N LYS A 386 1.14 39.02 -5.37
CA LYS A 386 1.59 40.42 -5.28
C LYS A 386 2.95 40.46 -4.56
N PRO A 387 3.93 41.22 -5.06
CA PRO A 387 5.18 41.41 -4.34
C PRO A 387 4.85 41.89 -2.92
N MET A 388 5.31 41.14 -1.92
CA MET A 388 5.23 41.57 -0.53
C MET A 388 5.94 42.91 -0.39
N ASP A 389 5.35 43.82 0.37
CA ASP A 389 6.01 45.07 0.77
C ASP A 389 7.35 44.73 1.48
N GLU A 390 8.31 45.66 1.43
CA GLU A 390 9.68 45.47 1.95
C GLU A 390 9.70 44.76 3.31
N ILE A 391 10.34 43.58 3.36
CA ILE A 391 10.53 42.81 4.59
C ILE A 391 11.49 43.61 5.47
N GLY A 392 10.94 44.34 6.44
CA GLY A 392 11.73 45.20 7.33
C GLY A 392 12.81 44.40 8.07
N THR A 393 14.06 44.81 7.95
CA THR A 393 15.18 44.25 8.72
C THR A 393 15.22 44.91 10.11
N GLY A 394 15.30 44.11 11.19
CA GLY A 394 15.33 44.65 12.56
C GLY A 394 15.09 43.63 13.68
N PRO A 395 15.14 44.08 14.96
CA PRO A 395 15.01 43.21 16.14
C PRO A 395 13.66 42.46 16.23
N GLY A 396 12.61 42.97 15.59
CA GLY A 396 11.31 42.29 15.50
C GLY A 396 11.36 40.99 14.71
N VAL A 397 12.19 40.91 13.66
CA VAL A 397 12.36 39.68 12.86
C VAL A 397 13.00 38.59 13.71
N ALA A 398 14.10 38.90 14.41
CA ALA A 398 14.81 37.94 15.28
C ALA A 398 13.97 37.47 16.49
N GLN A 399 12.95 38.24 16.89
CA GLN A 399 11.99 37.82 17.89
C GLN A 399 10.96 36.85 17.30
N VAL A 400 10.42 37.15 16.11
CA VAL A 400 9.50 36.27 15.39
C VAL A 400 10.16 34.93 15.06
N GLU A 401 11.40 34.92 14.58
CA GLU A 401 12.16 33.69 14.29
C GLU A 401 12.30 32.81 15.53
N ARG A 402 12.62 33.40 16.69
CA ARG A 402 12.70 32.65 17.96
C ARG A 402 11.37 32.01 18.35
N VAL A 403 10.27 32.76 18.25
CA VAL A 403 8.93 32.25 18.57
C VAL A 403 8.54 31.12 17.62
N LEU A 404 8.71 31.30 16.31
CA LEU A 404 8.41 30.27 15.32
C LEU A 404 9.27 29.02 15.52
N GLU A 405 10.56 29.18 15.81
CA GLU A 405 11.45 28.05 16.07
C GLU A 405 11.07 27.30 17.35
N ARG A 406 10.62 28.01 18.40
CA ARG A 406 10.09 27.38 19.62
C ARG A 406 8.83 26.57 19.31
N VAL A 407 7.86 27.15 18.60
CA VAL A 407 6.64 26.47 18.16
C VAL A 407 6.97 25.23 17.32
N CYS A 408 7.86 25.36 16.33
CA CYS A 408 8.25 24.24 15.47
C CYS A 408 8.91 23.11 16.27
N SER A 409 9.80 23.45 17.20
CA SER A 409 10.45 22.47 18.08
C SER A 409 9.42 21.75 18.94
N THR A 410 8.52 22.48 19.60
CA THR A 410 7.47 21.89 20.45
C THR A 410 6.58 20.93 19.66
N LEU A 411 6.14 21.30 18.45
CA LEU A 411 5.29 20.44 17.62
C LEU A 411 5.99 19.15 17.19
N LEU A 412 7.29 19.22 16.89
CA LEU A 412 8.11 18.04 16.57
C LEU A 412 8.31 17.15 17.81
N ASP A 413 8.57 17.74 18.96
CA ASP A 413 8.78 17.01 20.23
C ASP A 413 7.52 16.26 20.69
N ILE A 414 6.32 16.80 20.43
CA ILE A 414 5.05 16.16 20.80
C ILE A 414 4.45 15.28 19.70
N GLN A 415 5.14 15.07 18.58
CA GLN A 415 4.62 14.34 17.42
C GLN A 415 4.04 12.97 17.82
N ASP A 416 4.81 12.14 18.51
CA ASP A 416 4.39 10.78 18.87
C ASP A 416 3.26 10.79 19.90
N LYS A 417 3.27 11.74 20.83
CA LYS A 417 2.19 11.94 21.79
C LYS A 417 0.87 12.27 21.08
N LEU A 418 0.89 13.18 20.12
CA LEU A 418 -0.30 13.55 19.34
C LEU A 418 -0.81 12.37 18.50
N ASN A 419 0.08 11.60 17.85
CA ASN A 419 -0.29 10.40 17.12
C ASN A 419 -0.91 9.34 18.05
N GLN A 420 -0.37 9.16 19.26
CA GLN A 420 -0.91 8.22 20.24
C GLN A 420 -2.32 8.60 20.70
N LEU A 421 -2.55 9.88 21.00
CA LEU A 421 -3.88 10.41 21.35
C LEU A 421 -4.86 10.21 20.19
N ASP A 422 -4.41 10.48 18.97
CA ASP A 422 -5.23 10.37 17.76
C ASP A 422 -5.56 8.93 17.37
N ARG A 423 -4.68 7.94 17.62
CA ARG A 423 -4.99 6.51 17.37
C ARG A 423 -6.22 6.01 18.13
N ALA A 424 -6.56 6.61 19.27
CA ALA A 424 -7.72 6.22 20.06
C ALA A 424 -9.05 6.74 19.47
N ALA A 425 -9.01 7.83 18.70
CA ALA A 425 -10.21 8.57 18.28
C ALA A 425 -10.26 8.94 16.77
N GLY A 426 -9.20 8.65 16.02
CA GLY A 426 -8.96 9.08 14.64
C GLY A 426 -8.09 8.09 13.87
N ASP A 427 -7.29 8.59 12.94
CA ASP A 427 -6.39 7.81 12.07
C ASP A 427 -4.95 7.75 12.57
N GLY A 428 -4.63 8.45 13.67
CA GLY A 428 -3.32 8.34 14.33
C GLY A 428 -2.22 9.13 13.65
N ASP A 429 -2.57 10.16 12.89
CA ASP A 429 -1.67 10.97 12.07
C ASP A 429 -1.60 12.45 12.47
N CYS A 430 -2.38 12.88 13.48
CA CYS A 430 -2.44 14.28 13.90
C CYS A 430 -1.05 14.86 14.21
N GLY A 431 -0.18 14.08 14.86
CA GLY A 431 1.20 14.49 15.14
C GLY A 431 2.02 14.66 13.87
N HIS A 432 1.94 13.72 12.93
CA HIS A 432 2.61 13.85 11.63
C HIS A 432 2.12 15.07 10.84
N THR A 433 0.82 15.38 10.91
CA THR A 433 0.24 16.58 10.26
C THR A 433 0.83 17.87 10.85
N HIS A 434 0.98 17.97 12.17
CA HIS A 434 1.62 19.13 12.82
C HIS A 434 3.14 19.18 12.59
N ALA A 435 3.81 18.03 12.52
CA ALA A 435 5.23 17.96 12.18
C ALA A 435 5.51 18.46 10.76
N ARG A 436 4.66 18.14 9.78
CA ARG A 436 4.74 18.70 8.41
C ARG A 436 4.64 20.22 8.41
N ALA A 437 3.71 20.79 9.19
CA ALA A 437 3.61 22.24 9.36
C ALA A 437 4.88 22.85 9.94
N ALA A 438 5.41 22.27 11.02
CA ALA A 438 6.65 22.74 11.64
C ALA A 438 7.86 22.68 10.70
N GLN A 439 7.99 21.59 9.93
CA GLN A 439 9.04 21.43 8.92
C GLN A 439 8.90 22.46 7.79
N ALA A 440 7.67 22.68 7.30
CA ALA A 440 7.39 23.68 6.27
C ALA A 440 7.74 25.10 6.74
N ILE A 441 7.40 25.47 7.98
CA ILE A 441 7.74 26.78 8.56
C ILE A 441 9.25 26.95 8.69
N ARG A 442 9.98 25.92 9.18
CA ARG A 442 11.44 25.96 9.26
C ARG A 442 12.10 26.12 7.90
N GLU A 443 11.62 25.41 6.89
CA GLU A 443 12.16 25.52 5.53
C GLU A 443 11.86 26.91 4.93
N TRP A 444 10.65 27.42 5.15
CA TRP A 444 10.29 28.78 4.75
C TRP A 444 11.19 29.84 5.39
N MET A 445 11.45 29.77 6.70
CA MET A 445 12.36 30.69 7.40
C MET A 445 13.82 30.60 6.91
N ARG A 446 14.25 29.44 6.41
CA ARG A 446 15.58 29.31 5.78
C ARG A 446 15.62 29.98 4.41
N SER A 447 14.52 29.96 3.68
CA SER A 447 14.44 30.54 2.34
C SER A 447 14.31 32.07 2.34
N GLN A 448 13.69 32.65 3.38
CA GLN A 448 13.52 34.10 3.53
C GLN A 448 13.24 34.48 4.99
N PRO A 449 13.65 35.68 5.43
CA PRO A 449 13.33 36.17 6.77
C PRO A 449 11.81 36.37 6.94
N PRO A 450 11.22 36.01 8.10
CA PRO A 450 9.80 36.20 8.33
C PRO A 450 9.45 37.69 8.48
N PRO A 451 8.26 38.14 8.04
CA PRO A 451 7.82 39.51 8.25
C PRO A 451 7.71 39.87 9.72
N ALA A 452 8.23 41.04 10.11
CA ALA A 452 8.03 41.58 11.46
C ALA A 452 6.62 42.17 11.67
N ILE A 453 5.90 42.47 10.59
CA ILE A 453 4.53 43.02 10.65
C ILE A 453 3.55 41.86 10.89
N PRO A 454 2.80 41.84 12.00
CA PRO A 454 1.93 40.71 12.36
C PRO A 454 0.94 40.29 11.28
N SER A 455 0.28 41.24 10.62
CA SER A 455 -0.69 40.93 9.56
C SER A 455 -0.05 40.23 8.36
N GLN A 456 1.19 40.59 8.00
CA GLN A 456 1.91 39.95 6.90
C GLN A 456 2.40 38.56 7.34
N LEU A 457 2.96 38.45 8.54
CA LEU A 457 3.40 37.18 9.11
C LEU A 457 2.27 36.13 9.12
N LEU A 458 1.11 36.48 9.69
CA LEU A 458 -0.02 35.56 9.75
C LEU A 458 -0.54 35.20 8.36
N SER A 459 -0.49 36.13 7.39
CA SER A 459 -0.87 35.84 6.00
C SER A 459 0.09 34.84 5.34
N CYS A 460 1.41 35.03 5.47
CA CYS A 460 2.41 34.11 4.92
C CYS A 460 2.29 32.71 5.53
N LEU A 461 2.08 32.63 6.85
CA LEU A 461 1.85 31.36 7.53
C LEU A 461 0.55 30.71 7.07
N ALA A 462 -0.52 31.48 6.84
CA ALA A 462 -1.77 30.93 6.32
C ALA A 462 -1.57 30.27 4.95
N ASP A 463 -0.93 30.98 4.01
CA ASP A 463 -0.65 30.47 2.67
C ASP A 463 0.23 29.22 2.72
N LEU A 464 1.30 29.25 3.53
CA LEU A 464 2.21 28.13 3.71
C LEU A 464 1.51 26.88 4.27
N LEU A 465 0.67 27.04 5.29
CA LEU A 465 -0.04 25.92 5.91
C LEU A 465 -1.13 25.36 4.98
N LEU A 466 -1.83 26.21 4.22
CA LEU A 466 -2.79 25.78 3.20
C LEU A 466 -2.11 24.96 2.11
N GLU A 467 -0.87 25.30 1.75
CA GLU A 467 -0.11 24.60 0.72
C GLU A 467 0.54 23.30 1.23
N LYS A 468 1.13 23.31 2.44
CA LYS A 468 2.07 22.25 2.88
C LYS A 468 1.54 21.32 3.97
N MET A 469 0.58 21.74 4.80
CA MET A 469 0.17 20.95 5.98
C MET A 469 -0.73 19.77 5.60
N GLY A 470 -1.64 19.98 4.65
CA GLY A 470 -2.67 19.02 4.27
C GLY A 470 -3.68 18.72 5.39
N GLY A 471 -4.65 17.85 5.10
CA GLY A 471 -5.70 17.46 6.06
C GLY A 471 -6.66 18.59 6.44
N SER A 472 -7.58 18.30 7.37
CA SER A 472 -8.53 19.29 7.88
C SER A 472 -7.83 20.38 8.71
N SER A 473 -6.78 20.03 9.47
CA SER A 473 -5.99 20.98 10.26
C SER A 473 -5.34 22.08 9.40
N GLY A 474 -4.77 21.74 8.23
CA GLY A 474 -4.18 22.73 7.32
C GLY A 474 -5.17 23.79 6.87
N VAL A 475 -6.40 23.36 6.52
CA VAL A 475 -7.49 24.27 6.15
C VAL A 475 -7.94 25.12 7.34
N LEU A 476 -8.11 24.51 8.52
CA LEU A 476 -8.59 25.20 9.72
C LEU A 476 -7.59 26.25 10.24
N TYR A 477 -6.29 25.91 10.33
CA TYR A 477 -5.26 26.89 10.68
C TYR A 477 -5.11 27.97 9.61
N GLY A 478 -5.16 27.59 8.32
CA GLY A 478 -5.16 28.55 7.21
C GLY A 478 -6.29 29.57 7.29
N LEU A 479 -7.52 29.11 7.56
CA LEU A 479 -8.69 29.98 7.75
C LEU A 479 -8.52 30.90 8.96
N PHE A 480 -8.09 30.34 10.11
CA PHE A 480 -7.84 31.09 11.33
C PHE A 480 -6.83 32.22 11.09
N LEU A 481 -5.66 31.87 10.55
CA LEU A 481 -4.57 32.80 10.29
C LEU A 481 -4.94 33.85 9.23
N THR A 482 -5.62 33.45 8.16
CA THR A 482 -6.10 34.39 7.13
C THR A 482 -7.03 35.45 7.71
N ALA A 483 -7.97 35.05 8.56
CA ALA A 483 -8.90 35.99 9.17
C ALA A 483 -8.22 36.87 10.23
N ALA A 484 -7.36 36.29 11.08
CA ALA A 484 -6.57 37.03 12.05
C ALA A 484 -5.65 38.07 11.38
N ALA A 485 -5.01 37.72 10.26
CA ALA A 485 -4.17 38.62 9.47
C ALA A 485 -4.92 39.86 8.99
N ARG A 486 -6.18 39.70 8.55
CA ARG A 486 -7.03 40.82 8.11
C ARG A 486 -7.34 41.77 9.26
N SER A 487 -7.61 41.25 10.46
CA SER A 487 -7.93 42.06 11.64
C SER A 487 -6.73 42.86 12.17
N LEU A 488 -5.51 42.41 11.89
CA LEU A 488 -4.26 43.11 12.27
C LEU A 488 -3.78 44.13 11.22
N ARG A 489 -4.50 44.35 10.12
CA ARG A 489 -4.08 45.34 9.12
C ARG A 489 -4.10 46.75 9.70
N GLY A 490 -2.91 47.36 9.82
CA GLY A 490 -2.75 48.72 10.35
C GLY A 490 -2.92 48.85 11.86
N ARG A 491 -3.05 47.74 12.60
CA ARG A 491 -3.16 47.71 14.07
C ARG A 491 -2.35 46.54 14.64
N SER A 492 -1.55 46.78 15.67
CA SER A 492 -0.75 45.76 16.35
C SER A 492 -0.77 45.88 17.88
N ASP A 493 -1.68 46.70 18.41
CA ASP A 493 -1.88 46.87 19.84
C ASP A 493 -2.49 45.59 20.49
N PRO A 494 -2.40 45.43 21.82
CA PRO A 494 -2.92 44.24 22.51
C PRO A 494 -4.41 43.96 22.24
N ALA A 495 -5.25 44.99 22.09
CA ALA A 495 -6.67 44.79 21.79
C ALA A 495 -6.88 44.24 20.38
N ALA A 496 -6.06 44.67 19.41
CA ALA A 496 -6.08 44.14 18.05
C ALA A 496 -5.76 42.63 18.00
N TRP A 497 -4.88 42.13 18.87
CA TRP A 497 -4.61 40.69 18.96
C TRP A 497 -5.79 39.89 19.50
N ALA A 498 -6.54 40.42 20.47
CA ALA A 498 -7.78 39.79 20.93
C ALA A 498 -8.82 39.73 19.80
N ASP A 499 -8.99 40.83 19.05
CA ASP A 499 -9.90 40.91 17.90
C ASP A 499 -9.48 39.95 16.77
N ALA A 500 -8.18 39.76 16.56
CA ALA A 500 -7.63 38.84 15.57
C ALA A 500 -7.91 37.37 15.89
N VAL A 501 -7.74 36.97 17.16
CA VAL A 501 -8.07 35.61 17.61
C VAL A 501 -9.57 35.33 17.48
N ASP A 502 -10.43 36.27 17.88
CA ASP A 502 -11.88 36.14 17.69
C ASP A 502 -12.23 35.99 16.20
N SER A 503 -11.62 36.81 15.34
CA SER A 503 -11.84 36.75 13.89
C SER A 503 -11.42 35.40 13.29
N GLY A 504 -10.32 34.84 13.78
CA GLY A 504 -9.83 33.51 13.39
C GLY A 504 -10.79 32.39 13.81
N ILE A 505 -11.22 32.40 15.08
CA ILE A 505 -12.21 31.43 15.61
C ILE A 505 -13.52 31.53 14.84
N ASP A 506 -14.01 32.76 14.63
CA ASP A 506 -15.21 33.01 13.86
C ASP A 506 -15.07 32.52 12.41
N ALA A 507 -13.89 32.60 11.80
CA ALA A 507 -13.68 32.09 10.44
C ALA A 507 -13.71 30.56 10.40
N MET A 508 -13.10 29.88 11.39
CA MET A 508 -13.20 28.43 11.55
C MET A 508 -14.66 28.01 11.77
N GLN A 509 -15.43 28.73 12.61
CA GLN A 509 -16.84 28.45 12.92
C GLN A 509 -17.84 28.90 11.84
N ARG A 510 -17.50 29.89 10.99
CA ARG A 510 -18.37 30.38 9.90
C ARG A 510 -18.17 29.63 8.60
N SER A 511 -16.95 29.16 8.31
CA SER A 511 -16.72 28.21 7.21
C SER A 511 -17.53 26.91 7.42
N VAL A 512 -17.99 26.71 8.65
CA VAL A 512 -18.89 25.67 9.14
C VAL A 512 -20.39 26.06 9.09
N ARG A 513 -20.76 27.33 9.29
CA ARG A 513 -22.14 27.84 9.28
C ARG A 513 -22.38 28.71 8.04
N GLY A 514 -22.81 28.09 6.93
CA GLY A 514 -23.28 28.82 5.76
C GLY A 514 -24.28 29.91 6.18
N ALA A 515 -24.11 31.11 5.63
CA ALA A 515 -24.90 32.29 5.95
C ALA A 515 -26.41 31.99 5.80
N VAL A 516 -27.11 31.84 6.93
CA VAL A 516 -28.56 32.02 6.98
C VAL A 516 -28.76 33.52 6.91
N GLY A 517 -29.07 34.01 5.70
CA GLY A 517 -29.21 35.41 5.41
C GLY A 517 -30.29 36.07 6.25
N SER A 518 -29.92 37.17 6.89
CA SER A 518 -30.83 38.28 7.16
C SER A 518 -30.49 39.41 6.18
N GLN A 519 -30.91 39.31 4.92
CA GLN A 519 -31.05 40.49 4.06
C GLN A 519 -32.31 40.40 3.20
N SER A 520 -33.09 41.47 3.30
CA SER A 520 -34.25 41.85 2.51
C SER A 520 -33.94 41.92 0.99
N PRO A 521 -34.96 41.74 0.13
CA PRO A 521 -34.73 41.53 -1.30
C PRO A 521 -34.61 42.85 -2.05
N GLN A 522 -33.49 43.08 -2.73
CA GLN A 522 -33.50 43.84 -3.98
C GLN A 522 -32.25 43.61 -4.85
N GLU A 523 -32.55 43.46 -6.14
CA GLU A 523 -31.71 43.53 -7.33
C GLU A 523 -30.97 42.29 -7.84
N SER A 524 -31.13 42.14 -9.15
CA SER A 524 -31.08 40.93 -9.96
C SER A 524 -29.78 40.83 -10.75
N GLN A 525 -29.01 39.77 -10.49
CA GLN A 525 -28.01 39.20 -11.41
C GLN A 525 -28.06 37.67 -11.34
N PRO A 526 -27.76 36.94 -12.42
CA PRO A 526 -27.87 35.48 -12.44
C PRO A 526 -26.73 34.86 -11.60
N GLN A 527 -27.05 34.53 -10.36
CA GLN A 527 -26.21 33.68 -9.51
C GLN A 527 -26.29 32.24 -10.03
N PHE A 528 -25.17 31.74 -10.56
CA PHE A 528 -24.91 30.30 -10.56
C PHE A 528 -25.12 29.79 -9.12
N PRO A 529 -25.89 28.70 -8.90
CA PRO A 529 -26.10 28.18 -7.56
C PRO A 529 -24.76 27.71 -7.01
N CYS A 530 -24.12 28.51 -6.16
CA CYS A 530 -23.00 28.04 -5.38
C CYS A 530 -23.54 26.96 -4.45
N ILE A 531 -23.09 25.73 -4.63
CA ILE A 531 -23.43 24.65 -3.72
C ILE A 531 -22.75 25.02 -2.39
N GLN A 532 -23.50 25.62 -1.48
CA GLN A 532 -23.06 25.99 -0.12
C GLN A 532 -22.83 24.71 0.68
N HIS A 533 -21.70 24.06 0.47
CA HIS A 533 -21.26 22.94 1.28
C HIS A 533 -20.78 23.45 2.66
N ARG A 534 -21.19 22.75 3.73
CA ARG A 534 -20.74 23.00 5.10
C ARG A 534 -19.34 22.39 5.25
N TYR A 535 -18.34 23.18 5.62
CA TYR A 535 -16.99 22.67 5.83
C TYR A 535 -16.65 22.71 7.33
N GLY A 536 -16.76 21.56 8.03
CA GLY A 536 -16.15 21.33 9.36
C GLY A 536 -17.08 21.10 10.57
N GLY A 537 -18.32 21.59 10.59
CA GLY A 537 -19.33 21.31 11.64
C GLY A 537 -19.07 21.82 13.08
N ALA A 538 -17.82 22.08 13.48
CA ALA A 538 -17.42 22.18 14.87
C ALA A 538 -17.78 23.50 15.59
N ALA A 539 -18.16 23.36 16.85
CA ALA A 539 -18.37 24.40 17.85
C ALA A 539 -17.62 24.05 19.15
N PRO A 540 -17.46 25.00 20.08
CA PRO A 540 -16.94 24.69 21.41
C PRO A 540 -17.85 23.66 22.10
N GLY A 541 -17.26 22.61 22.65
CA GLY A 541 -17.93 21.44 23.19
C GLY A 541 -17.89 20.22 22.27
N ASP A 542 -17.51 20.37 21.00
CA ASP A 542 -17.50 19.27 20.01
C ASP A 542 -16.22 18.42 20.04
N ARG A 543 -15.35 18.62 21.03
CA ARG A 543 -14.10 17.88 21.23
C ARG A 543 -13.12 18.08 20.07
N THR A 544 -12.66 19.33 19.89
CA THR A 544 -11.73 19.71 18.83
C THR A 544 -10.73 20.77 19.29
N MET A 545 -9.81 21.16 18.41
CA MET A 545 -8.92 22.32 18.60
C MET A 545 -9.65 23.63 18.97
N LEU A 546 -10.94 23.78 18.64
CA LEU A 546 -11.72 24.95 19.01
C LEU A 546 -11.93 25.08 20.52
N ASP A 547 -11.91 23.98 21.29
CA ASP A 547 -12.12 24.00 22.73
C ASP A 547 -11.01 24.78 23.43
N SER A 548 -9.76 24.44 23.12
CA SER A 548 -8.58 25.16 23.59
C SER A 548 -8.52 26.59 23.07
N LEU A 549 -8.79 26.81 21.77
CA LEU A 549 -8.75 28.14 21.16
C LEU A 549 -9.79 29.08 21.79
N CYS A 550 -11.04 28.63 21.97
CA CYS A 550 -12.11 29.45 22.53
C CYS A 550 -11.89 29.72 24.02
N ALA A 551 -11.30 28.78 24.77
CA ALA A 551 -10.92 29.01 26.16
C ALA A 551 -9.80 30.06 26.27
N ALA A 552 -8.77 29.98 25.42
CA ALA A 552 -7.71 30.99 25.35
C ALA A 552 -8.25 32.37 24.96
N ALA A 553 -9.12 32.45 23.95
CA ALA A 553 -9.71 33.70 23.48
C ALA A 553 -10.44 34.47 24.59
N LYS A 554 -11.23 33.76 25.42
CA LYS A 554 -11.92 34.35 26.57
C LYS A 554 -10.95 35.03 27.54
N ALA A 555 -9.78 34.44 27.79
CA ALA A 555 -8.76 35.07 28.63
C ALA A 555 -8.13 36.30 27.94
N LEU A 556 -7.82 36.16 26.64
CA LEU A 556 -7.23 37.22 25.81
C LEU A 556 -8.12 38.46 25.66
N HIS A 557 -9.43 38.36 25.85
CA HIS A 557 -10.34 39.52 25.88
C HIS A 557 -9.94 40.59 26.90
N SER A 558 -9.22 40.21 27.96
CA SER A 558 -8.67 41.16 28.93
C SER A 558 -7.69 42.17 28.32
N LEU A 559 -7.05 41.84 27.19
CA LEU A 559 -6.16 42.75 26.45
C LEU A 559 -6.87 43.99 25.89
N ARG A 560 -8.21 43.98 25.83
CA ARG A 560 -9.02 45.15 25.46
C ARG A 560 -9.06 46.22 26.55
N VAL A 561 -8.68 45.89 27.78
CA VAL A 561 -8.66 46.81 28.91
C VAL A 561 -7.32 47.55 28.95
N PRO A 562 -7.30 48.89 28.90
CA PRO A 562 -6.05 49.65 28.99
C PRO A 562 -5.29 49.37 30.29
N GLY A 563 -3.96 49.21 30.20
CA GLY A 563 -3.09 49.03 31.36
C GLY A 563 -2.94 47.58 31.85
N THR A 564 -3.59 46.60 31.22
CA THR A 564 -3.35 45.18 31.52
C THR A 564 -1.95 44.73 31.09
N ASN A 565 -1.33 43.84 31.86
CA ASN A 565 -0.05 43.24 31.52
C ASN A 565 -0.24 42.10 30.48
N PRO A 566 0.23 42.26 29.23
CA PRO A 566 -0.01 41.26 28.18
C PRO A 566 0.55 39.87 28.48
N LEU A 567 1.70 39.78 29.17
CA LEU A 567 2.31 38.50 29.55
C LEU A 567 1.47 37.74 30.59
N GLN A 568 0.88 38.46 31.55
CA GLN A 568 -0.01 37.83 32.53
C GLN A 568 -1.29 37.31 31.87
N VAL A 569 -1.84 38.07 30.92
CA VAL A 569 -3.02 37.65 30.15
C VAL A 569 -2.69 36.45 29.27
N LEU A 570 -1.55 36.44 28.58
CA LEU A 570 -1.10 35.30 27.78
C LEU A 570 -0.91 34.05 28.65
N LYS A 571 -0.30 34.19 29.84
CA LYS A 571 -0.18 33.08 30.80
C LYS A 571 -1.54 32.51 31.22
N ALA A 572 -2.53 33.36 31.47
CA ALA A 572 -3.89 32.93 31.78
C ALA A 572 -4.57 32.25 30.57
N ALA A 573 -4.29 32.71 29.35
CA ALA A 573 -4.79 32.11 28.12
C ALA A 573 -4.21 30.71 27.88
N VAL A 574 -2.90 30.52 28.05
CA VAL A 574 -2.26 29.19 27.99
C VAL A 574 -2.86 28.25 29.02
N GLN A 575 -2.98 28.67 30.28
CA GLN A 575 -3.58 27.85 31.33
C GLN A 575 -5.03 27.47 31.01
N SER A 576 -5.81 28.40 30.44
CA SER A 576 -7.19 28.14 30.03
C SER A 576 -7.26 27.15 28.87
N ALA A 577 -6.33 27.24 27.91
CA ALA A 577 -6.21 26.29 26.81
C ALA A 577 -5.85 24.89 27.30
N ASP A 578 -4.88 24.75 28.21
CA ASP A 578 -4.47 23.46 28.79
C ASP A 578 -5.62 22.77 29.53
N VAL A 579 -6.36 23.53 30.36
CA VAL A 579 -7.51 23.01 31.09
C VAL A 579 -8.61 22.57 30.13
N ALA A 580 -8.87 23.35 29.07
CA ALA A 580 -9.86 23.01 28.06
C ALA A 580 -9.45 21.77 27.25
N ALA A 581 -8.18 21.68 26.85
CA ALA A 581 -7.63 20.50 26.18
C ALA A 581 -7.85 19.24 27.02
N GLU A 582 -7.52 19.28 28.32
CA GLU A 582 -7.73 18.14 29.22
C GLU A 582 -9.22 17.81 29.41
N ALA A 583 -10.09 18.82 29.44
CA ALA A 583 -11.53 18.63 29.59
C ALA A 583 -12.18 17.91 28.39
N THR A 584 -11.57 17.97 27.21
CA THR A 584 -12.09 17.30 26.00
C THR A 584 -12.23 15.78 26.16
N LYS A 585 -11.49 15.14 27.08
CA LYS A 585 -11.63 13.71 27.39
C LYS A 585 -13.03 13.33 27.90
N HIS A 586 -13.77 14.29 28.44
CA HIS A 586 -15.11 14.11 28.97
C HIS A 586 -16.22 14.64 28.05
N MET A 587 -15.86 15.13 26.85
CA MET A 587 -16.80 15.69 25.89
C MET A 587 -17.30 14.62 24.90
N GLU A 588 -18.53 14.80 24.45
CA GLU A 588 -19.05 14.08 23.29
C GLU A 588 -18.50 14.72 22.02
N ALA A 589 -17.99 13.92 21.09
CA ALA A 589 -17.42 14.43 19.85
C ALA A 589 -18.54 14.83 18.88
N GLY A 590 -18.69 16.13 18.63
CA GLY A 590 -19.65 16.67 17.65
C GLY A 590 -19.08 16.81 16.23
N ALA A 591 -17.76 16.72 16.08
CA ALA A 591 -17.08 16.89 14.80
C ALA A 591 -15.84 15.98 14.66
N GLY A 592 -15.25 15.97 13.47
CA GLY A 592 -14.07 15.16 13.15
C GLY A 592 -14.34 13.65 13.15
N ARG A 593 -13.27 12.84 13.04
CA ARG A 593 -13.37 11.36 13.07
C ARG A 593 -13.89 10.82 14.40
N ALA A 594 -13.63 11.54 15.49
CA ALA A 594 -14.09 11.18 16.83
C ALA A 594 -15.62 11.13 16.95
N SER A 595 -16.35 11.89 16.13
CA SER A 595 -17.83 11.90 16.12
C SER A 595 -18.47 10.55 15.72
N TYR A 596 -17.71 9.64 15.11
CA TYR A 596 -18.18 8.28 14.78
C TYR A 596 -17.97 7.28 15.93
N ILE A 597 -17.35 7.71 17.04
CA ILE A 597 -16.96 6.86 18.16
C ILE A 597 -17.86 7.16 19.35
N ARG A 598 -18.34 6.10 20.02
CA ARG A 598 -19.11 6.26 21.26
C ARG A 598 -18.26 6.95 22.31
N SER A 599 -18.82 7.95 22.99
CA SER A 599 -18.16 8.74 24.05
C SER A 599 -17.49 7.87 25.12
N SER A 600 -18.08 6.72 25.46
CA SER A 600 -17.52 5.76 26.42
C SER A 600 -16.17 5.13 26.00
N ARG A 601 -15.70 5.35 24.77
CA ARG A 601 -14.39 4.88 24.28
C ARG A 601 -13.37 6.01 24.10
N LEU A 602 -13.78 7.25 24.36
CA LEU A 602 -12.99 8.45 24.11
C LEU A 602 -12.31 8.94 25.41
N GLU A 603 -11.44 8.12 26.00
CA GLU A 603 -10.90 8.31 27.36
C GLU A 603 -9.74 9.32 27.47
N HIS A 604 -9.20 9.76 26.34
CA HIS A 604 -8.04 10.66 26.27
C HIS A 604 -8.41 12.05 25.75
N PRO A 605 -7.59 13.10 26.00
CA PRO A 605 -7.78 14.40 25.39
C PRO A 605 -7.75 14.39 23.85
N ASP A 606 -8.44 15.34 23.23
CA ASP A 606 -8.39 15.60 21.79
C ASP A 606 -6.98 16.05 21.35
N PRO A 607 -6.37 15.40 20.35
CA PRO A 607 -5.04 15.76 19.91
C PRO A 607 -4.98 17.18 19.31
N GLY A 608 -6.04 17.66 18.65
CA GLY A 608 -6.08 19.03 18.12
C GLY A 608 -6.09 20.09 19.23
N ALA A 609 -6.89 19.87 20.28
CA ALA A 609 -6.95 20.73 21.46
C ALA A 609 -5.62 20.78 22.21
N VAL A 610 -4.94 19.62 22.35
CA VAL A 610 -3.60 19.52 22.94
C VAL A 610 -2.56 20.25 22.08
N ALA A 611 -2.62 20.12 20.76
CA ALA A 611 -1.69 20.81 19.86
C ALA A 611 -1.83 22.35 19.96
N VAL A 612 -3.05 22.88 19.99
CA VAL A 612 -3.29 24.32 20.19
C VAL A 612 -2.71 24.82 21.50
N ALA A 613 -2.98 24.10 22.61
CA ALA A 613 -2.48 24.49 23.92
C ALA A 613 -0.94 24.51 23.95
N ALA A 614 -0.30 23.51 23.33
CA ALA A 614 1.15 23.44 23.19
C ALA A 614 1.71 24.60 22.34
N VAL A 615 1.06 24.98 21.23
CA VAL A 615 1.46 26.13 20.41
C VAL A 615 1.38 27.43 21.22
N LEU A 616 0.31 27.65 21.96
CA LEU A 616 0.17 28.84 22.82
C LEU A 616 1.23 28.86 23.94
N GLY A 617 1.52 27.71 24.53
CA GLY A 617 2.60 27.56 25.51
C GLY A 617 3.97 27.93 24.92
N ALA A 618 4.27 27.43 23.72
CA ALA A 618 5.51 27.73 23.01
C ALA A 618 5.66 29.22 22.61
N VAL A 619 4.56 29.95 22.44
CA VAL A 619 4.58 31.41 22.20
C VAL A 619 4.82 32.21 23.48
N LEU A 620 4.42 31.69 24.65
CA LEU A 620 4.64 32.33 25.95
C LEU A 620 6.09 32.19 26.43
N GLU A 621 6.70 31.04 26.18
CA GLU A 621 8.11 30.72 26.48
C GLU A 621 9.09 31.51 25.60
#